data_AF-A0A498D7P6-F1
#
_entry.id   AF-A0A498D7P6-F1
#
_cell.length_a   1.000
_cell.length_b   1.000
_cell.length_c   1.000
_cell.angle_alpha   90.00
_cell.angle_beta   90.00
_cell.angle_gamma   90.00
#
_symmetry.space_group_name_H-M   'P 1'
#
loop_
_entity.id
_entity.type
_entity.pdbx_description
1 polymer ?
#
loop_
_entity_poly.entity_id
_entity_poly.type
_entity_poly.pdbx_seq_one_letter_code
_entity_poly.pdbx_strand_id
1 'polypeptide(L)'
;MHQNNLGTEAIRAFFTLQCCWLNSEEVYLEKGCTHCGSAATYLIYFTNVHIQKLMLQFIQQYQCHLSQRMDLLDLHHFATDYNQFLNTLENEINFYARTHHELPRTQAFEEIESIFERPYSRAC
;
A
#
# COMPACT_ATOMS: atom_id res chain seq x y z
N MET A 1 27.14 4.58 -7.90
CA MET A 1 25.96 4.68 -7.00
C MET A 1 24.73 4.48 -7.86
N HIS A 2 23.96 3.41 -7.67
CA HIS A 2 22.66 3.29 -8.31
C HIS A 2 21.78 4.41 -7.74
N GLN A 3 21.42 5.40 -8.55
CA GLN A 3 20.45 6.40 -8.15
C GLN A 3 19.10 5.71 -8.00
N ASN A 4 18.59 5.67 -6.76
CA ASN A 4 17.21 5.24 -6.53
C ASN A 4 16.29 6.25 -7.23
N ASN A 5 15.51 5.75 -8.18
CA ASN A 5 14.55 6.53 -8.96
C ASN A 5 13.12 6.26 -8.44
N LEU A 6 12.17 7.07 -8.87
CA LEU A 6 10.76 6.91 -8.48
C LEU A 6 10.23 5.51 -8.81
N GLY A 7 10.67 4.92 -9.92
CA GLY A 7 10.30 3.57 -10.30
C GLY A 7 10.80 2.49 -9.33
N THR A 8 12.06 2.58 -8.89
CA THR A 8 12.64 1.65 -7.92
C THR A 8 11.98 1.80 -6.56
N GLU A 9 11.64 3.01 -6.15
CA GLU A 9 10.89 3.23 -4.90
C GLU A 9 9.48 2.66 -4.96
N ALA A 10 8.74 2.86 -6.07
CA ALA A 10 7.41 2.30 -6.23
C ALA A 10 7.44 0.75 -6.20
N ILE A 11 8.44 0.14 -6.84
CA ILE A 11 8.67 -1.31 -6.79
C ILE A 11 8.95 -1.76 -5.35
N ARG A 12 9.84 -1.08 -4.64
CA ARG A 12 10.19 -1.43 -3.24
C ARG A 12 8.96 -1.32 -2.33
N ALA A 13 8.19 -0.23 -2.43
CA ALA A 13 6.95 -0.05 -1.67
C ALA A 13 5.93 -1.17 -1.98
N PHE A 14 5.74 -1.52 -3.25
CA PHE A 14 4.85 -2.63 -3.63
C PHE A 14 5.31 -3.97 -3.05
N PHE A 15 6.59 -4.31 -3.16
CA PHE A 15 7.11 -5.55 -2.60
C PHE A 15 6.98 -5.61 -1.08
N THR A 16 7.18 -4.48 -0.37
CA THR A 16 6.91 -4.40 1.07
C THR A 16 5.45 -4.73 1.37
N LEU A 17 4.50 -4.12 0.64
CA LEU A 17 3.07 -4.41 0.79
C LEU A 17 2.73 -5.90 0.55
N GLN A 18 3.29 -6.49 -0.51
CA GLN A 18 3.08 -7.90 -0.84
C GLN A 18 3.68 -8.84 0.21
N CYS A 19 4.89 -8.56 0.70
CA CYS A 19 5.52 -9.34 1.76
C CYS A 19 4.71 -9.28 3.06
N CYS A 20 4.20 -8.11 3.44
CA CYS A 20 3.33 -7.98 4.62
C CYS A 20 2.13 -8.92 4.52
N TRP A 21 1.45 -8.92 3.38
CA TRP A 21 0.32 -9.81 3.12
C TRP A 21 0.69 -11.29 3.21
N LEU A 22 1.80 -11.71 2.57
CA LEU A 22 2.25 -13.10 2.59
C LEU A 22 2.69 -13.57 3.97
N ASN A 23 3.22 -12.67 4.80
CA ASN A 23 3.63 -12.95 6.17
C ASN A 23 2.46 -12.88 7.17
N SER A 24 1.22 -12.64 6.71
CA SER A 24 0.05 -12.41 7.56
C SER A 24 0.26 -11.23 8.53
N GLU A 25 1.10 -10.26 8.17
CA GLU A 25 1.18 -8.98 8.86
C GLU A 25 -0.05 -8.16 8.47
N GLU A 26 -0.64 -7.46 9.45
CA GLU A 26 -1.94 -6.79 9.33
C GLU A 26 -2.14 -6.11 7.96
N VAL A 27 -3.24 -6.50 7.32
CA VAL A 27 -3.57 -6.19 5.94
C VAL A 27 -3.81 -4.69 5.79
N TYR A 28 -3.53 -4.16 4.61
CA TYR A 28 -3.61 -2.75 4.18
C TYR A 28 -5.01 -2.09 4.27
N LEU A 29 -5.70 -2.25 5.39
CA LEU A 29 -7.03 -1.73 5.67
C LEU A 29 -7.26 -1.60 7.19
N GLU A 30 -6.54 -2.37 8.01
CA GLU A 30 -6.47 -2.23 9.47
C GLU A 30 -5.09 -1.74 9.93
N LYS A 31 -4.77 -1.80 11.24
CA LYS A 31 -3.55 -1.19 11.84
C LYS A 31 -2.29 -1.96 11.46
N GLY A 32 -1.94 -1.93 10.18
CA GLY A 32 -0.70 -2.48 9.63
C GLY A 32 0.56 -2.04 10.40
N CYS A 33 1.61 -2.86 10.32
CA CYS A 33 2.92 -2.44 10.82
C CYS A 33 3.38 -1.16 10.10
N THR A 34 4.23 -0.37 10.76
CA THR A 34 4.74 0.92 10.28
C THR A 34 5.27 0.85 8.85
N HIS A 35 5.92 -0.26 8.50
CA HIS A 35 6.51 -0.49 7.19
C HIS A 35 5.48 -0.75 6.08
N CYS A 36 4.42 -1.51 6.35
CA CYS A 36 3.36 -1.74 5.37
C CYS A 36 2.54 -0.46 5.16
N GLY A 37 2.27 0.25 6.26
CA GLY A 37 1.52 1.50 6.25
C GLY A 37 2.23 2.63 5.50
N SER A 38 3.55 2.78 5.71
CA SER A 38 4.37 3.75 4.98
C SER A 38 4.48 3.42 3.50
N ALA A 39 4.71 2.15 3.15
CA ALA A 39 4.75 1.67 1.77
C ALA A 39 3.44 1.98 1.05
N ALA A 40 2.32 1.69 1.68
CA ALA A 40 1.04 1.91 1.04
C ALA A 40 0.65 3.38 0.96
N THR A 41 1.04 4.18 1.97
CA THR A 41 0.91 5.64 1.93
C THR A 41 1.73 6.23 0.77
N TYR A 42 2.96 5.74 0.55
CA TYR A 42 3.77 6.12 -0.61
C TYR A 42 3.01 5.85 -1.92
N LEU A 43 2.44 4.64 -2.06
CA LEU A 43 1.69 4.25 -3.24
C LEU A 43 0.46 5.15 -3.48
N ILE A 44 -0.22 5.62 -2.43
CA ILE A 44 -1.40 6.49 -2.55
C ILE A 44 -1.05 7.94 -2.90
N TYR A 45 0.07 8.49 -2.41
CA TYR A 45 0.32 9.93 -2.53
C TYR A 45 1.47 10.30 -3.46
N PHE A 46 2.39 9.38 -3.73
CA PHE A 46 3.66 9.68 -4.40
C PHE A 46 3.83 8.95 -5.75
N THR A 47 2.82 8.18 -6.17
CA THR A 47 2.77 7.56 -7.51
C THR A 47 1.82 8.29 -8.47
N ASN A 48 1.57 7.75 -9.65
CA ASN A 48 0.66 8.36 -10.63
C ASN A 48 -0.83 8.18 -10.25
N VAL A 49 -1.68 9.06 -10.80
CA VAL A 49 -3.14 9.07 -10.54
C VAL A 49 -3.81 7.70 -10.75
N HIS A 50 -3.29 6.88 -11.65
CA HIS A 50 -3.84 5.55 -11.94
C HIS A 50 -3.65 4.60 -10.76
N ILE A 51 -2.42 4.46 -10.24
CA ILE A 51 -2.13 3.66 -9.04
C ILE A 51 -2.90 4.20 -7.84
N GLN A 52 -2.92 5.53 -7.64
CA GLN A 52 -3.65 6.15 -6.54
C GLN A 52 -5.13 5.76 -6.54
N LYS A 53 -5.80 5.83 -7.70
CA LYS A 53 -7.20 5.44 -7.85
C LYS A 53 -7.41 3.96 -7.57
N LEU A 54 -6.52 3.08 -8.07
CA LEU A 54 -6.60 1.65 -7.82
C LEU A 54 -6.54 1.34 -6.32
N MET A 55 -5.58 1.94 -5.60
CA MET A 55 -5.44 1.79 -4.15
C MET A 55 -6.69 2.28 -3.40
N LEU A 56 -7.19 3.48 -3.75
CA LEU A 56 -8.34 4.09 -3.07
C LEU A 56 -9.66 3.35 -3.36
N GLN A 57 -9.85 2.84 -4.57
CA GLN A 57 -11.03 2.04 -4.93
C GLN A 57 -11.07 0.73 -4.12
N PHE A 58 -9.92 0.08 -3.95
CA PHE A 58 -9.82 -1.10 -3.11
C PHE A 58 -10.17 -0.80 -1.66
N ILE A 59 -9.64 0.28 -1.08
CA ILE A 59 -10.00 0.71 0.28
C ILE A 59 -11.50 0.98 0.40
N GLN A 60 -12.08 1.68 -0.57
CA GLN A 60 -13.49 2.03 -0.58
C GLN A 60 -14.41 0.80 -0.57
N GLN A 61 -14.02 -0.29 -1.24
CA GLN A 61 -14.78 -1.54 -1.27
C GLN A 61 -14.98 -2.14 0.13
N TYR A 62 -14.03 -1.96 1.04
CA TYR A 62 -14.07 -2.53 2.39
C TYR A 62 -14.36 -1.51 3.50
N GLN A 63 -14.58 -0.24 3.16
CA GLN A 63 -14.81 0.85 4.13
C GLN A 63 -15.97 0.57 5.09
N CYS A 64 -17.07 -0.02 4.61
CA CYS A 64 -18.21 -0.40 5.44
C CYS A 64 -17.84 -1.47 6.48
N HIS A 65 -17.02 -2.46 6.11
CA HIS A 65 -16.58 -3.52 7.02
C HIS A 65 -15.60 -2.99 8.08
N LEU A 66 -14.68 -2.11 7.68
CA LEU A 66 -13.78 -1.40 8.60
C LEU A 66 -14.52 -0.55 9.64
N SER A 67 -15.58 0.16 9.23
CA SER A 67 -16.40 0.96 10.15
C SER A 67 -17.08 0.13 11.25
N GLN A 68 -17.28 -1.18 11.00
CA GLN A 68 -17.91 -2.10 11.93
C GLN A 68 -16.89 -2.88 12.78
N ARG A 69 -15.59 -2.62 12.62
CA ARG A 69 -14.49 -3.37 13.27
C ARG A 69 -14.57 -4.87 13.03
N MET A 70 -15.06 -5.27 11.85
CA MET A 70 -15.03 -6.66 11.44
C MET A 70 -13.64 -6.98 10.92
N ASP A 71 -13.07 -8.08 11.38
CA ASP A 71 -11.82 -8.59 10.83
C ASP A 71 -12.05 -8.91 9.35
N LEU A 72 -11.23 -8.30 8.49
CA LEU A 72 -11.34 -8.46 7.05
C LEU A 72 -10.94 -9.87 6.62
N LEU A 73 -10.12 -10.57 7.39
CA LEU A 73 -9.76 -11.96 7.13
C LEU A 73 -10.96 -12.91 7.32
N ASP A 74 -11.98 -12.51 8.08
CA ASP A 74 -13.21 -13.28 8.25
C ASP A 74 -14.15 -13.16 7.03
N LEU A 75 -13.91 -12.21 6.12
CA LEU A 75 -14.69 -12.07 4.91
C LEU A 75 -14.30 -13.16 3.90
N HIS A 76 -15.30 -13.98 3.53
CA HIS A 76 -15.11 -15.20 2.73
C HIS A 76 -14.32 -15.02 1.42
N HIS A 77 -14.38 -13.84 0.80
CA HIS A 77 -13.70 -13.55 -0.48
C HIS A 77 -12.50 -12.60 -0.35
N PHE A 78 -12.24 -12.05 0.83
CA PHE A 78 -11.26 -10.98 0.99
C PHE A 78 -9.84 -11.41 0.59
N ALA A 79 -9.39 -12.59 1.00
CA ALA A 79 -8.07 -13.07 0.61
C ALA A 79 -7.95 -13.26 -0.92
N THR A 80 -9.01 -13.70 -1.59
CA THR A 80 -9.03 -13.83 -3.05
C THR A 80 -9.00 -12.46 -3.72
N ASP A 81 -9.84 -11.54 -3.26
CA ASP A 81 -9.93 -10.18 -3.78
C ASP A 81 -8.61 -9.41 -3.59
N TYR A 82 -7.99 -9.55 -2.41
CA TYR A 82 -6.71 -8.91 -2.08
C TYR A 82 -5.57 -9.44 -2.98
N ASN A 83 -5.52 -10.75 -3.23
CA ASN A 83 -4.55 -11.31 -4.17
C ASN A 83 -4.76 -10.82 -5.60
N GLN A 84 -6.02 -10.71 -6.06
CA GLN A 84 -6.32 -10.15 -7.38
C GLN A 84 -5.92 -8.67 -7.48
N PHE A 85 -6.18 -7.91 -6.42
CA PHE A 85 -5.74 -6.53 -6.29
C PHE A 85 -4.22 -6.41 -6.36
N LEU A 86 -3.46 -7.22 -5.61
CA LEU A 86 -2.00 -7.21 -5.67
C LEU A 86 -1.46 -7.52 -7.07
N ASN A 87 -2.03 -8.51 -7.76
CA ASN A 87 -1.64 -8.83 -9.15
C ASN A 87 -1.90 -7.67 -10.12
N THR A 88 -3.01 -6.95 -9.93
CA THR A 88 -3.34 -5.78 -10.74
C THR A 88 -2.37 -4.64 -10.45
N LEU A 89 -2.12 -4.39 -9.17
CA LEU A 89 -1.21 -3.36 -8.69
C LEU A 89 0.23 -3.59 -9.16
N GLU A 90 0.72 -4.84 -9.14
CA GLU A 90 2.05 -5.21 -9.62
C GLU A 90 2.27 -4.79 -11.08
N ASN A 91 1.28 -5.07 -11.94
CA ASN A 91 1.36 -4.72 -13.36
C ASN A 91 1.45 -3.20 -13.57
N GLU A 92 0.67 -2.45 -12.80
CA GLU A 92 0.66 -0.99 -12.87
C GLU A 92 1.94 -0.36 -12.31
N ILE A 93 2.48 -0.92 -11.23
CA ILE A 93 3.75 -0.50 -10.65
C ILE A 93 4.90 -0.78 -11.60
N ASN A 94 4.91 -1.95 -12.26
CA ASN A 94 5.90 -2.27 -13.28
C ASN A 94 5.82 -1.33 -14.48
N PHE A 95 4.62 -0.94 -14.90
CA PHE A 95 4.44 0.07 -15.95
C PHE A 95 4.91 1.46 -15.51
N TYR A 96 4.55 1.89 -14.30
CA TYR A 96 5.02 3.13 -13.69
C TYR A 96 6.54 3.18 -13.58
N ALA A 97 7.16 2.09 -13.12
CA ALA A 97 8.61 2.03 -12.96
C ALA A 97 9.34 2.13 -14.29
N ARG A 98 8.86 1.47 -15.35
CA ARG A 98 9.41 1.62 -16.70
C ARG A 98 9.31 3.04 -17.24
N THR A 99 8.26 3.78 -16.89
CA THR A 99 8.05 5.16 -17.37
C THR A 99 8.77 6.22 -16.53
N HIS A 100 9.13 5.90 -15.28
CA HIS A 100 9.72 6.85 -14.32
C HIS A 100 11.14 6.43 -13.86
N HIS A 101 11.81 5.53 -14.60
CA HIS A 101 13.14 5.01 -14.24
C HIS A 101 14.27 6.06 -14.30
N GLU A 102 14.08 7.14 -15.05
CA GLU A 102 15.08 8.22 -15.16
C GLU A 102 14.85 9.35 -14.13
N LEU A 103 13.71 9.34 -13.43
CA LEU A 103 13.34 10.40 -12.50
C LEU A 103 13.93 10.12 -11.10
N PRO A 104 14.79 11.01 -10.57
CA PRO A 104 15.39 10.79 -9.26
C PRO A 104 14.31 10.73 -8.18
N ARG A 105 14.45 9.83 -7.20
CA ARG A 105 13.53 9.83 -6.05
C ARG A 105 13.75 11.10 -5.24
N THR A 106 12.66 11.67 -4.75
CA THR A 106 12.70 12.80 -3.81
C THR A 106 12.68 12.33 -2.36
N GLN A 107 11.95 11.26 -2.05
CA GLN A 107 11.80 10.69 -0.71
C GLN A 107 11.79 9.16 -0.80
N ALA A 108 12.28 8.50 0.26
CA ALA A 108 12.12 7.05 0.40
C ALA A 108 10.75 6.73 1.00
N PHE A 109 10.15 5.60 0.64
CA PHE A 109 8.85 5.23 1.24
C PHE A 109 8.95 5.01 2.75
N GLU A 110 10.11 4.55 3.25
CA GLU A 110 10.32 4.34 4.68
C GLU A 110 10.32 5.63 5.51
N GLU A 111 10.52 6.79 4.87
CA GLU A 111 10.51 8.10 5.50
C GLU A 111 9.09 8.69 5.61
N ILE A 112 8.09 8.00 5.04
CA ILE A 112 6.70 8.47 4.98
C ILE A 112 5.91 7.92 6.17
N GLU A 113 5.21 8.80 6.88
CA GLU A 113 4.31 8.40 7.95
C GLU A 113 3.08 7.66 7.39
N SER A 114 2.74 6.53 8.01
CA SER A 114 1.55 5.75 7.65
C SER A 114 0.27 6.52 7.96
N ILE A 115 -0.64 6.64 6.97
CA ILE A 115 -1.99 7.17 7.23
C ILE A 115 -2.94 6.14 7.87
N PHE A 116 -2.53 4.88 7.96
CA PHE A 116 -3.29 3.78 8.54
C PHE A 116 -3.00 3.60 10.04
N GLU A 117 -1.99 4.30 10.54
CA GLU A 117 -1.70 4.41 11.97
C GLU A 117 -2.53 5.52 12.61
N ARG A 118 -3.73 5.19 13.08
CA ARG A 118 -4.39 5.92 14.19
C ARG A 118 -5.41 4.99 14.87
N PRO A 119 -5.28 4.83 16.18
CA PRO A 119 -5.92 5.77 17.08
C PRO A 119 -4.83 6.51 17.84
N TYR A 120 -5.02 7.81 17.99
CA TYR A 120 -4.31 8.59 18.99
C TYR A 120 -4.22 7.81 20.32
N SER A 121 -3.01 7.46 20.73
CA SER A 121 -2.68 7.23 22.12
C SER A 121 -2.61 8.60 22.82
N ARG A 122 -3.77 9.13 23.24
CA ARG A 122 -3.90 10.15 24.30
C ARG A 122 -5.38 10.42 24.61
N ALA A 123 -5.98 9.54 25.43
CA ALA A 123 -7.06 9.84 26.39
C ALA A 123 -7.63 8.53 26.97
N CYS A 124 -6.98 8.00 28.00
CA CYS A 124 -7.54 7.49 29.26
C CYS A 124 -6.36 7.12 30.16
#